data_AF-A0A2G2DKA9-F1
#
_entry.id   AF-A0A2G2DKA9-F1
#
_cell.length_a   1.000
_cell.length_b   1.000
_cell.length_c   1.000
_cell.angle_alpha   90.00
_cell.angle_beta   90.00
_cell.angle_gamma   90.00
#
_symmetry.space_group_name_H-M   'P 1'
#
loop_
_entity.id
_entity.type
_entity.pdbx_description
1 polymer ?
#
loop_
_entity_poly.entity_id
_entity_poly.type
_entity_poly.pdbx_seq_one_letter_code
_entity_poly.pdbx_strand_id
1 'polypeptide(L)'
;MKTVRTPFITIVSVAMFLLVSYNLCLAETTVTTNAKAGDTITIEGTIEPGQELYLTVAQQEEFKPSDATMPHEKKKFAKATDQKGFGMDTSIPPLYYVLTSNPTAFGKRVDDTRFGGPSVFLGKGRTKGLYSTYSYLLTKDFDTIDADAKTGLGPIKTADQWQFLKWANESKYGINTIVKEGNRVGKIVIFSRTILADESSNNYWDEGTKIALDKTTGKFTATFTSFRHTPPDTTFDVYINGAKETSFSIAANGFWLTKGYRYMNPLWIVFGATLVGTYFSMIGAAGGMLMAAFQVLIVNTMGPVGVNAANVLKPSNMALTLFSPLGSFYRFAVVEKRVAWPVGLSFGVGIFIGSIWLGKYVSAMLPMAAYKEWLAVLVVIMGVKTLTEMTPAAMNKRKNIKAMTQKFNAAVKKAKETGEAMEMGAIEPIKTGLTDYRFKFWGEEFTINPLLFACLGVVIGIVSRSFGIGGGFLLVPAMTSIGALPMYVAVPISLIGTCFSSIGSFLGYVMIGYWPDWVLAGSIVIGGFGGGMLGSRAQKLFSEMQLKIVLAITLFFLFFRFFKIEVWI
;
A
#
# COMPACT_ATOMS: atom_id res chain seq x y z
N MET A 1 10.22 58.83 -78.71
CA MET A 1 9.74 58.76 -77.31
C MET A 1 9.75 57.31 -76.87
N LYS A 2 10.50 57.00 -75.81
CA LYS A 2 10.77 55.64 -75.32
C LYS A 2 9.52 55.06 -74.65
N THR A 3 9.13 53.87 -75.08
CA THR A 3 8.04 53.06 -74.54
C THR A 3 8.43 52.54 -73.15
N VAL A 4 7.74 53.02 -72.12
CA VAL A 4 7.81 52.52 -70.75
C VAL A 4 7.09 51.17 -70.70
N ARG A 5 7.84 50.08 -70.57
CA ARG A 5 7.32 48.75 -70.23
C ARG A 5 8.13 48.18 -69.07
N THR A 6 7.69 48.42 -67.84
CA THR A 6 7.68 47.48 -66.69
C THR A 6 7.24 48.24 -65.44
N PRO A 7 6.22 47.75 -64.71
CA PRO A 7 6.51 47.17 -63.40
C PRO A 7 5.48 46.09 -63.02
N PHE A 8 5.50 44.94 -63.68
CA PHE A 8 4.71 43.79 -63.19
C PHE A 8 5.63 42.73 -62.58
N ILE A 9 6.79 42.49 -63.20
CA ILE A 9 7.76 41.50 -62.72
C ILE A 9 8.43 41.95 -61.42
N THR A 10 8.76 43.24 -61.27
CA THR A 10 9.35 43.78 -60.03
C THR A 10 8.38 43.75 -58.84
N ILE A 11 7.07 43.93 -59.07
CA ILE A 11 6.07 43.86 -57.99
C ILE A 11 5.86 42.40 -57.55
N VAL A 12 5.84 41.45 -58.49
CA VAL A 12 5.72 40.02 -58.18
C VAL A 12 6.97 39.48 -57.47
N SER A 13 8.17 39.93 -57.83
CA SER A 13 9.42 39.53 -57.16
C SER A 13 9.53 40.09 -55.74
N VAL A 14 9.09 41.33 -55.50
CA VAL A 14 9.05 41.92 -54.16
C VAL A 14 7.94 41.30 -53.30
N ALA A 15 6.80 40.95 -53.89
CA ALA A 15 5.75 40.19 -53.20
C ALA A 15 6.19 38.75 -52.86
N MET A 16 6.92 38.05 -53.74
CA MET A 16 7.51 36.75 -53.41
C MET A 16 8.62 36.86 -52.35
N PHE A 17 9.45 37.91 -52.36
CA PHE A 17 10.47 38.12 -51.32
C PHE A 17 9.86 38.50 -49.95
N LEU A 18 8.72 39.19 -49.94
CA LEU A 18 7.96 39.49 -48.72
C LEU A 18 7.11 38.31 -48.22
N LEU A 19 6.73 37.38 -49.11
CA LEU A 19 6.05 36.12 -48.74
C LEU A 19 7.02 35.04 -48.23
N VAL A 20 8.32 35.15 -48.51
CA VAL A 20 9.34 34.16 -48.11
C VAL A 20 10.03 34.50 -46.77
N SER A 21 9.76 35.66 -46.16
CA SER A 21 10.45 36.12 -44.94
C SER A 21 9.62 36.14 -43.65
N TYR A 22 8.43 35.52 -43.62
CA TYR A 22 7.64 35.34 -42.39
C TYR A 22 7.68 33.92 -41.79
N ASN A 23 8.74 33.15 -42.07
CA ASN A 23 9.08 32.09 -41.14
C ASN A 23 9.78 32.75 -39.94
N LEU A 24 9.01 33.07 -38.89
CA LEU A 24 9.60 33.25 -37.57
C LEU A 24 10.41 31.98 -37.29
N CYS A 25 11.73 32.10 -37.34
CA CYS A 25 12.64 31.06 -36.88
C CYS A 25 12.48 31.03 -35.35
N LEU A 26 11.46 30.33 -34.86
CA LEU A 26 11.28 30.08 -33.44
C LEU A 26 12.53 29.33 -32.94
N ALA A 27 13.07 29.79 -31.81
CA ALA A 27 14.25 29.16 -31.23
C ALA A 27 13.95 27.69 -30.89
N GLU A 28 14.91 26.81 -31.16
CA GLU A 28 14.79 25.37 -30.90
C GLU A 28 14.48 25.12 -29.42
N THR A 29 13.45 24.30 -29.15
CA THR A 29 13.06 23.94 -27.79
C THR A 29 14.19 23.15 -27.12
N THR A 30 14.69 23.66 -26.00
CA THR A 30 15.80 23.03 -25.27
C THR A 30 15.31 22.43 -23.96
N VAL A 31 15.70 21.18 -23.68
CA VAL A 31 15.42 20.50 -22.40
C VAL A 31 16.72 20.31 -21.64
N THR A 32 16.80 20.91 -20.45
CA THR A 32 17.95 20.78 -19.56
C THR A 32 17.56 19.96 -18.33
N THR A 33 18.25 18.84 -18.11
CA THR A 33 18.05 17.99 -16.94
C THR A 33 19.29 17.14 -16.63
N ASN A 34 19.46 16.77 -15.36
CA ASN A 34 20.43 15.75 -14.93
C ASN A 34 19.95 14.31 -15.25
N ALA A 35 18.75 14.18 -15.81
CA ALA A 35 18.15 12.97 -16.33
C ALA A 35 17.95 11.84 -15.31
N LYS A 36 17.81 12.10 -13.99
CA LYS A 36 17.41 11.05 -13.01
C LYS A 36 16.02 11.30 -12.45
N ALA A 37 15.34 10.22 -12.04
CA ALA A 37 14.02 10.31 -11.44
C ALA A 37 14.03 11.17 -10.17
N GLY A 38 13.13 12.16 -10.11
CA GLY A 38 13.05 13.14 -9.03
C GLY A 38 13.92 14.38 -9.24
N ASP A 39 14.65 14.48 -10.34
CA ASP A 39 15.36 15.70 -10.70
C ASP A 39 14.41 16.73 -11.33
N THR A 40 14.82 17.98 -11.22
CA THR A 40 14.19 19.12 -11.88
C THR A 40 14.48 19.07 -13.39
N ILE A 41 13.43 19.31 -14.17
CA ILE A 41 13.47 19.39 -15.63
C ILE A 41 13.13 20.84 -15.99
N THR A 42 14.01 21.46 -16.77
CA THR A 42 13.80 22.81 -17.30
C THR A 42 13.63 22.72 -18.81
N ILE A 43 12.58 23.37 -19.32
CA ILE A 43 12.23 23.42 -20.73
C ILE A 43 12.14 24.89 -21.13
N GLU A 44 12.89 25.24 -22.16
CA GLU A 44 12.98 26.60 -22.68
C GLU A 44 12.63 26.60 -24.16
N GLY A 45 11.94 27.64 -24.60
CA GLY A 45 11.51 27.76 -25.99
C GLY A 45 10.88 29.10 -26.27
N THR A 46 10.30 29.21 -27.47
CA THR A 46 9.58 30.41 -27.90
C THR A 46 8.25 29.99 -28.52
N ILE A 47 7.16 30.61 -28.08
CA ILE A 47 5.82 30.49 -28.69
C ILE A 47 5.47 31.79 -29.43
N GLU A 48 4.35 31.81 -30.16
CA GLU A 48 3.91 33.04 -30.80
C GLU A 48 3.56 34.11 -29.74
N PRO A 49 4.01 35.38 -29.92
CA PRO A 49 3.68 36.46 -28.99
C PRO A 49 2.18 36.60 -28.73
N GLY A 50 1.81 36.84 -27.47
CA GLY A 50 0.43 36.99 -27.02
C GLY A 50 -0.31 35.69 -26.73
N GLN A 51 0.22 34.51 -27.10
CA GLN A 51 -0.40 33.23 -26.76
C GLN A 51 -0.21 32.87 -25.27
N GLU A 52 -1.13 32.05 -24.76
CA GLU A 52 -0.91 31.34 -23.49
C GLU A 52 0.05 30.15 -23.72
N LEU A 53 0.79 29.79 -22.67
CA LEU A 53 1.65 28.62 -22.71
C LEU A 53 0.85 27.36 -22.31
N TYR A 54 0.85 26.37 -23.19
CA TYR A 54 0.40 25.01 -22.92
C TYR A 54 1.53 24.04 -23.22
N LEU A 55 2.34 23.74 -22.19
CA LEU A 55 3.45 22.81 -22.29
C LEU A 55 3.03 21.46 -21.71
N THR A 56 2.91 20.45 -22.57
CA THR A 56 2.52 19.10 -22.16
C THR A 56 3.74 18.18 -22.17
N VAL A 57 3.98 17.50 -21.04
CA VAL A 57 4.98 16.44 -20.89
C VAL A 57 4.25 15.12 -20.65
N ALA A 58 4.37 14.19 -21.59
CA ALA A 58 3.62 12.94 -21.55
C ALA A 58 4.55 11.73 -21.68
N GLN A 59 4.37 10.74 -20.80
CA GLN A 59 5.05 9.45 -20.93
C GLN A 59 4.67 8.77 -22.26
N GLN A 60 5.65 8.23 -22.99
CA GLN A 60 5.39 7.58 -24.29
C GLN A 60 4.64 6.25 -24.13
N GLU A 61 4.97 5.46 -23.11
CA GLU A 61 4.28 4.21 -22.82
C GLU A 61 2.93 4.52 -22.15
N GLU A 62 1.86 4.41 -22.93
CA GLU A 62 0.50 4.61 -22.44
C GLU A 62 -0.05 3.35 -21.77
N PHE A 63 -1.07 3.53 -20.93
CA PHE A 63 -1.82 2.45 -20.32
C PHE A 63 -3.26 2.49 -20.81
N LYS A 64 -3.79 1.34 -21.22
CA LYS A 64 -5.23 1.15 -21.42
C LYS A 64 -5.81 0.13 -20.44
N PRO A 65 -7.08 0.27 -20.01
CA PRO A 65 -7.70 -0.62 -19.04
C PRO A 65 -7.64 -2.12 -19.41
N SER A 66 -7.62 -2.45 -20.71
CA SER A 66 -7.43 -3.82 -21.21
C SER A 66 -6.09 -4.45 -20.86
N ASP A 67 -5.05 -3.64 -20.63
CA ASP A 67 -3.69 -4.11 -20.29
C ASP A 67 -3.56 -4.55 -18.83
N ALA A 68 -4.60 -4.34 -18.03
CA ALA A 68 -4.66 -4.83 -16.66
C ALA A 68 -4.40 -6.34 -16.62
N THR A 69 -3.29 -6.75 -16.01
CA THR A 69 -2.87 -8.15 -15.99
C THR A 69 -3.66 -9.01 -15.01
N MET A 70 -4.19 -8.40 -13.95
CA MET A 70 -4.71 -9.11 -12.77
C MET A 70 -6.25 -9.23 -12.78
N PRO A 71 -6.84 -10.36 -12.34
CA PRO A 71 -8.29 -10.60 -12.46
C PRO A 71 -9.18 -9.58 -11.73
N HIS A 72 -8.77 -9.15 -10.52
CA HIS A 72 -9.52 -8.16 -9.76
C HIS A 72 -9.50 -6.79 -10.45
N GLU A 73 -8.33 -6.40 -10.96
CA GLU A 73 -8.12 -5.17 -11.71
C GLU A 73 -8.94 -5.16 -13.00
N LYS A 74 -8.92 -6.23 -13.81
CA LYS A 74 -9.77 -6.37 -15.01
C LYS A 74 -11.25 -6.14 -14.70
N LYS A 75 -11.78 -6.81 -13.67
CA LYS A 75 -13.18 -6.65 -13.26
C LYS A 75 -13.48 -5.23 -12.77
N LYS A 76 -12.53 -4.60 -12.07
CA LYS A 76 -12.68 -3.24 -11.57
C LYS A 76 -12.65 -2.20 -12.69
N PHE A 77 -11.79 -2.39 -13.68
CA PHE A 77 -11.71 -1.54 -14.85
C PHE A 77 -12.96 -1.66 -15.72
N ALA A 78 -13.43 -2.88 -16.02
CA ALA A 78 -14.70 -3.07 -16.74
C ALA A 78 -15.88 -2.36 -16.05
N LYS A 79 -15.96 -2.45 -14.72
CA LYS A 79 -16.98 -1.70 -13.97
C LYS A 79 -16.78 -0.18 -14.03
N ALA A 80 -15.54 0.30 -14.09
CA ALA A 80 -15.24 1.72 -14.13
C ALA A 80 -15.57 2.31 -15.51
N THR A 81 -15.20 1.62 -16.60
CA THR A 81 -15.51 2.02 -17.98
C THR A 81 -17.01 2.19 -18.17
N ASP A 82 -17.81 1.21 -17.72
CA ASP A 82 -19.28 1.24 -17.83
C ASP A 82 -19.91 2.43 -17.07
N GLN A 83 -19.30 2.84 -15.95
CA GLN A 83 -19.86 3.86 -15.06
C GLN A 83 -19.36 5.27 -15.33
N LYS A 84 -18.25 5.42 -16.06
CA LYS A 84 -17.50 6.67 -16.17
C LYS A 84 -17.33 7.18 -17.59
N GLY A 85 -17.77 6.42 -18.59
CA GLY A 85 -17.83 6.89 -19.98
C GLY A 85 -16.47 6.97 -20.65
N PHE A 86 -15.63 5.95 -20.44
CA PHE A 86 -14.42 5.72 -21.23
C PHE A 86 -14.31 4.23 -21.57
N GLY A 87 -13.66 3.89 -22.69
CA GLY A 87 -13.56 2.52 -23.20
C GLY A 87 -12.45 1.69 -22.54
N MET A 88 -12.50 0.37 -22.72
CA MET A 88 -11.44 -0.54 -22.26
C MET A 88 -10.14 -0.40 -23.04
N ASP A 89 -10.21 0.09 -24.28
CA ASP A 89 -9.06 0.34 -25.15
C ASP A 89 -8.64 1.81 -25.21
N THR A 90 -9.30 2.69 -24.45
CA THR A 90 -8.88 4.09 -24.32
C THR A 90 -7.55 4.12 -23.56
N SER A 91 -6.51 4.67 -24.19
CA SER A 91 -5.18 4.78 -23.63
C SER A 91 -4.88 6.21 -23.17
N ILE A 92 -4.14 6.32 -22.06
CA ILE A 92 -3.58 7.58 -21.57
C ILE A 92 -2.15 7.36 -21.07
N PRO A 93 -1.28 8.38 -21.11
CA PRO A 93 -0.01 8.36 -20.41
C PRO A 93 -0.22 8.29 -18.89
N PRO A 94 0.38 7.34 -18.15
CA PRO A 94 0.28 7.27 -16.70
C PRO A 94 0.87 8.49 -15.99
N LEU A 95 2.04 8.97 -16.46
CA LEU A 95 2.65 10.22 -16.03
C LEU A 95 2.42 11.27 -17.11
N TYR A 96 1.68 12.31 -16.76
CA TYR A 96 1.19 13.32 -17.69
C TYR A 96 1.08 14.67 -16.97
N TYR A 97 1.75 15.68 -17.51
CA TYR A 97 1.83 17.01 -16.93
C TYR A 97 1.52 18.07 -17.99
N VAL A 98 0.71 19.07 -17.65
CA VAL A 98 0.46 20.27 -18.46
C VAL A 98 0.89 21.47 -17.63
N LEU A 99 2.04 22.03 -17.96
CA LEU A 99 2.53 23.28 -17.37
C LEU A 99 1.92 24.43 -18.17
N THR A 100 1.18 25.31 -17.49
CA THR A 100 0.42 26.35 -18.18
C THR A 100 0.35 27.68 -17.44
N SER A 101 0.34 28.78 -18.20
CA SER A 101 0.00 30.11 -17.71
C SER A 101 -1.51 30.32 -17.49
N ASN A 102 -2.35 29.45 -18.05
CA ASN A 102 -3.81 29.50 -17.93
C ASN A 102 -4.40 28.18 -17.40
N PRO A 103 -4.21 27.86 -16.10
CA PRO A 103 -4.76 26.64 -15.52
C PRO A 103 -6.30 26.64 -15.49
N THR A 104 -6.97 27.79 -15.58
CA THR A 104 -8.44 27.84 -15.51
C THR A 104 -9.12 27.26 -16.75
N ALA A 105 -8.39 27.09 -17.85
CA ALA A 105 -8.91 26.46 -19.07
C ALA A 105 -9.27 24.98 -18.89
N PHE A 106 -8.58 24.27 -17.99
CA PHE A 106 -8.70 22.81 -17.85
C PHE A 106 -9.56 22.37 -16.66
N GLY A 107 -9.88 23.29 -15.75
CA GLY A 107 -10.45 22.94 -14.47
C GLY A 107 -10.40 24.07 -13.47
N LYS A 108 -10.73 23.76 -12.22
CA LYS A 108 -10.78 24.76 -11.14
C LYS A 108 -10.43 24.17 -9.78
N ARG A 109 -9.94 25.04 -8.90
CA ARG A 109 -9.81 24.75 -7.48
C ARG A 109 -11.19 24.66 -6.82
N VAL A 110 -11.34 23.69 -5.92
CA VAL A 110 -12.55 23.49 -5.11
C VAL A 110 -12.18 23.22 -3.66
N ASP A 111 -12.78 23.98 -2.74
CA ASP A 111 -12.42 24.04 -1.31
C ASP A 111 -13.37 23.26 -0.39
N ASP A 112 -14.18 22.37 -0.96
CA ASP A 112 -15.13 21.50 -0.26
C ASP A 112 -14.60 20.06 -0.09
N THR A 113 -13.34 19.80 -0.44
CA THR A 113 -12.74 18.48 -0.26
C THR A 113 -12.55 18.19 1.21
N ARG A 114 -13.13 17.09 1.67
CA ARG A 114 -13.02 16.60 3.04
C ARG A 114 -12.49 15.18 3.06
N PHE A 115 -11.74 14.86 4.09
CA PHE A 115 -11.13 13.55 4.28
C PHE A 115 -11.09 13.14 5.75
N GLY A 116 -10.77 11.87 5.99
CA GLY A 116 -10.68 11.29 7.33
C GLY A 116 -12.03 11.03 8.01
N GLY A 117 -12.01 10.15 9.01
CA GLY A 117 -13.17 9.78 9.82
C GLY A 117 -13.93 8.53 9.34
N PRO A 118 -14.71 7.90 10.24
CA PRO A 118 -15.43 6.66 9.96
C PRO A 118 -16.58 6.88 8.96
N SER A 119 -16.48 6.23 7.79
CA SER A 119 -17.44 6.39 6.68
C SER A 119 -18.85 5.88 6.97
N VAL A 120 -19.04 5.12 8.04
CA VAL A 120 -20.35 4.62 8.50
C VAL A 120 -21.19 5.75 9.09
N PHE A 121 -20.55 6.66 9.83
CA PHE A 121 -21.21 7.79 10.48
C PHE A 121 -21.24 9.04 9.59
N LEU A 122 -20.17 9.26 8.82
CA LEU A 122 -20.00 10.47 8.01
C LEU A 122 -20.44 10.30 6.54
N GLY A 123 -20.73 9.07 6.12
CA GLY A 123 -20.98 8.72 4.73
C GLY A 123 -19.70 8.63 3.89
N LYS A 124 -19.87 8.44 2.58
CA LYS A 124 -18.77 8.39 1.60
C LYS A 124 -18.93 9.52 0.60
N GLY A 125 -17.83 10.20 0.28
CA GLY A 125 -17.83 11.21 -0.77
C GLY A 125 -16.76 12.26 -0.53
N ARG A 126 -16.49 13.06 -1.54
CA ARG A 126 -15.48 14.12 -1.50
C ARG A 126 -15.82 15.20 -0.47
N THR A 127 -17.09 15.47 -0.21
CA THR A 127 -17.54 16.50 0.75
C THR A 127 -17.77 15.96 2.16
N LYS A 128 -17.37 14.71 2.43
CA LYS A 128 -17.64 14.00 3.69
C LYS A 128 -16.33 13.65 4.37
N GLY A 129 -16.14 14.12 5.60
CA GLY A 129 -14.94 13.84 6.39
C GLY A 129 -14.78 14.83 7.54
N LEU A 130 -13.83 14.53 8.42
CA LEU A 130 -13.53 15.35 9.60
C LEU A 130 -12.68 16.57 9.27
N TYR A 131 -11.77 16.44 8.29
CA TYR A 131 -10.79 17.47 7.93
C TYR A 131 -11.12 18.05 6.56
N SER A 132 -10.97 19.37 6.39
CA SER A 132 -11.15 20.06 5.11
C SER A 132 -9.82 20.34 4.42
N THR A 133 -9.85 20.35 3.10
CA THR A 133 -8.75 20.72 2.20
C THR A 133 -9.34 21.18 0.87
N TYR A 134 -8.47 21.62 -0.03
CA TYR A 134 -8.83 22.03 -1.38
C TYR A 134 -8.22 21.06 -2.40
N SER A 135 -8.75 21.05 -3.62
CA SER A 135 -8.25 20.22 -4.72
C SER A 135 -8.50 20.89 -6.05
N TYR A 136 -7.67 20.61 -7.04
CA TYR A 136 -7.95 20.97 -8.42
C TYR A 136 -8.80 19.87 -9.08
N LEU A 137 -9.92 20.24 -9.72
CA LEU A 137 -10.77 19.32 -10.46
C LEU A 137 -10.78 19.68 -11.94
N LEU A 138 -10.59 18.68 -12.78
CA LEU A 138 -10.69 18.79 -14.22
C LEU A 138 -12.13 19.05 -14.63
N THR A 139 -12.30 19.88 -15.67
CA THR A 139 -13.59 20.18 -16.25
C THR A 139 -14.31 18.89 -16.67
N LYS A 140 -15.62 18.84 -16.43
CA LYS A 140 -16.41 17.62 -16.66
C LYS A 140 -16.54 17.30 -18.15
N ASP A 141 -16.85 18.30 -18.96
CA ASP A 141 -17.18 18.09 -20.36
C ASP A 141 -15.99 18.56 -21.20
N PHE A 142 -15.36 17.63 -21.92
CA PHE A 142 -14.18 17.91 -22.75
C PHE A 142 -14.44 19.04 -23.75
N ASP A 143 -15.66 19.10 -24.29
CA ASP A 143 -16.05 20.09 -25.29
C ASP A 143 -16.06 21.53 -24.77
N THR A 144 -16.12 21.73 -23.45
CA THR A 144 -16.11 23.07 -22.83
C THR A 144 -14.71 23.67 -22.69
N ILE A 145 -13.66 22.88 -22.91
CA ILE A 145 -12.27 23.38 -22.95
C ILE A 145 -12.11 24.19 -24.25
N ASP A 146 -11.48 25.35 -24.13
CA ASP A 146 -11.17 26.23 -25.26
C ASP A 146 -10.35 25.51 -26.36
N ALA A 147 -10.49 25.92 -27.61
CA ALA A 147 -9.86 25.25 -28.75
C ALA A 147 -8.32 25.25 -28.66
N ASP A 148 -7.72 26.36 -28.23
CA ASP A 148 -6.26 26.49 -28.13
C ASP A 148 -5.75 25.62 -26.97
N ALA A 149 -6.47 25.64 -25.84
CA ALA A 149 -6.17 24.80 -24.69
C ALA A 149 -6.31 23.30 -25.02
N LYS A 150 -7.32 22.90 -25.79
CA LYS A 150 -7.49 21.50 -26.26
C LYS A 150 -6.31 21.05 -27.11
N THR A 151 -5.87 21.88 -28.06
CA THR A 151 -4.69 21.58 -28.87
C THR A 151 -3.45 21.39 -27.99
N GLY A 152 -3.34 22.19 -26.93
CA GLY A 152 -2.28 22.10 -25.92
C GLY A 152 -2.19 20.79 -25.14
N LEU A 153 -3.21 19.92 -25.16
CA LEU A 153 -3.24 18.67 -24.39
C LEU A 153 -2.37 17.53 -24.97
N GLY A 154 -1.73 17.74 -26.12
CA GLY A 154 -0.81 16.76 -26.72
C GLY A 154 -1.49 15.44 -27.10
N PRO A 155 -1.17 14.30 -26.44
CA PRO A 155 -1.74 13.00 -26.78
C PRO A 155 -3.22 12.82 -26.43
N ILE A 156 -3.78 13.68 -25.56
CA ILE A 156 -5.19 13.61 -25.14
C ILE A 156 -6.04 14.41 -26.13
N LYS A 157 -6.69 13.71 -27.06
CA LYS A 157 -7.42 14.31 -28.19
C LYS A 157 -8.92 14.05 -28.16
N THR A 158 -9.38 13.02 -27.44
CA THR A 158 -10.78 12.59 -27.43
C THR A 158 -11.43 12.80 -26.07
N ALA A 159 -12.76 12.94 -26.08
CA ALA A 159 -13.55 13.01 -24.85
C ALA A 159 -13.36 11.77 -23.96
N ASP A 160 -13.24 10.58 -24.55
CA ASP A 160 -12.98 9.34 -23.81
C ASP A 160 -11.63 9.37 -23.10
N GLN A 161 -10.56 9.81 -23.78
CA GLN A 161 -9.24 9.98 -23.16
C GLN A 161 -9.28 11.00 -22.02
N TRP A 162 -10.02 12.11 -22.19
CA TRP A 162 -10.21 13.11 -21.15
C TRP A 162 -10.96 12.55 -19.93
N GLN A 163 -12.06 11.80 -20.14
CA GLN A 163 -12.77 11.15 -19.05
C GLN A 163 -11.91 10.11 -18.33
N PHE A 164 -11.10 9.37 -19.09
CA PHE A 164 -10.19 8.38 -18.51
C PHE A 164 -9.08 9.05 -17.70
N LEU A 165 -8.44 10.09 -18.25
CA LEU A 165 -7.45 10.91 -17.56
C LEU A 165 -8.04 11.47 -16.27
N LYS A 166 -9.21 12.11 -16.34
CA LYS A 166 -9.89 12.65 -15.17
C LYS A 166 -10.16 11.60 -14.11
N TRP A 167 -10.72 10.46 -14.49
CA TRP A 167 -10.97 9.38 -13.54
C TRP A 167 -9.68 8.82 -12.94
N ALA A 168 -8.61 8.70 -13.74
CA ALA A 168 -7.31 8.22 -13.29
C ALA A 168 -6.69 9.18 -12.26
N ASN A 169 -6.87 10.48 -12.43
CA ASN A 169 -6.25 11.55 -11.63
C ASN A 169 -7.09 12.02 -10.42
N GLU A 170 -8.41 11.83 -10.44
CA GLU A 170 -9.31 12.27 -9.36
C GLU A 170 -9.85 11.12 -8.49
N SER A 171 -9.74 9.87 -8.95
CA SER A 171 -10.24 8.72 -8.19
C SER A 171 -9.14 8.04 -7.41
N LYS A 172 -9.43 7.68 -6.14
CA LYS A 172 -8.50 6.89 -5.32
C LYS A 172 -8.01 5.60 -6.01
N TYR A 173 -8.87 4.96 -6.79
CA TYR A 173 -8.49 3.73 -7.48
C TYR A 173 -7.59 4.02 -8.68
N GLY A 174 -7.95 5.02 -9.49
CA GLY A 174 -7.14 5.51 -10.61
C GLY A 174 -5.73 5.89 -10.18
N ILE A 175 -5.60 6.74 -9.15
CA ILE A 175 -4.28 7.22 -8.72
C ILE A 175 -3.42 6.07 -8.17
N ASN A 176 -3.99 5.18 -7.35
CA ASN A 176 -3.23 4.06 -6.80
C ASN A 176 -2.94 2.94 -7.81
N THR A 177 -3.54 2.95 -9.01
CA THR A 177 -3.45 1.84 -9.97
C THR A 177 -2.80 2.26 -11.29
N ILE A 178 -2.97 3.51 -11.72
CA ILE A 178 -2.48 4.03 -13.01
C ILE A 178 -1.44 5.13 -12.78
N VAL A 179 -1.87 6.29 -12.26
CA VAL A 179 -1.04 7.50 -12.21
C VAL A 179 0.15 7.35 -11.27
N LYS A 180 -0.08 6.69 -10.13
CA LYS A 180 0.86 6.47 -9.02
C LYS A 180 1.30 7.76 -8.31
N GLU A 181 1.60 8.82 -9.03
CA GLU A 181 1.86 10.13 -8.45
C GLU A 181 0.59 10.79 -7.93
N GLY A 182 0.66 11.43 -6.77
CA GLY A 182 -0.50 12.00 -6.11
C GLY A 182 -0.15 12.92 -4.95
N ASN A 183 -0.82 14.07 -4.86
CA ASN A 183 -0.73 14.99 -3.73
C ASN A 183 -1.53 14.47 -2.56
N ARG A 184 -0.97 14.56 -1.36
CA ARG A 184 -1.50 13.93 -0.15
C ARG A 184 -1.76 14.95 0.94
N VAL A 185 -2.83 14.73 1.71
CA VAL A 185 -2.92 15.22 3.09
C VAL A 185 -2.98 14.00 4.00
N GLY A 186 -1.99 13.88 4.88
CA GLY A 186 -1.69 12.63 5.59
C GLY A 186 -1.40 11.49 4.59
N LYS A 187 -2.17 10.39 4.68
CA LYS A 187 -2.04 9.24 3.76
C LYS A 187 -3.04 9.26 2.61
N ILE A 188 -3.88 10.28 2.53
CA ILE A 188 -4.97 10.33 1.56
C ILE A 188 -4.48 11.16 0.39
N VAL A 189 -4.32 10.49 -0.76
CA VAL A 189 -4.15 11.17 -2.03
C VAL A 189 -5.46 11.85 -2.39
N ILE A 190 -5.40 13.16 -2.64
CA ILE A 190 -6.54 14.01 -2.96
C ILE A 190 -6.69 14.16 -4.47
N PHE A 191 -5.59 14.46 -5.14
CA PHE A 191 -5.51 14.72 -6.58
C PHE A 191 -4.06 14.47 -7.05
N SER A 192 -3.84 14.18 -8.32
CA SER A 192 -2.49 14.02 -8.91
C SER A 192 -1.99 15.27 -9.63
N ARG A 193 -0.69 15.37 -9.86
CA ARG A 193 -0.07 16.54 -10.51
C ARG A 193 -0.25 16.48 -12.02
N THR A 194 -1.44 16.84 -12.50
CA THR A 194 -1.77 16.81 -13.94
C THR A 194 -1.65 18.18 -14.59
N ILE A 195 -2.34 19.20 -14.06
CA ILE A 195 -2.29 20.59 -14.54
C ILE A 195 -1.51 21.39 -13.51
N LEU A 196 -0.44 22.04 -13.96
CA LEU A 196 0.52 22.75 -13.11
C LEU A 196 0.60 24.22 -13.56
N ALA A 197 0.38 25.11 -12.61
CA ALA A 197 0.63 26.53 -12.73
C ALA A 197 1.96 26.89 -12.06
N ASP A 198 2.32 28.17 -12.09
CA ASP A 198 3.46 28.68 -11.34
C ASP A 198 3.24 28.55 -9.82
N GLU A 199 4.32 28.28 -9.09
CA GLU A 199 4.32 28.14 -7.63
C GLU A 199 3.78 29.39 -6.90
N SER A 200 3.84 30.58 -7.52
CA SER A 200 3.23 31.82 -6.99
C SER A 200 1.72 31.73 -6.77
N SER A 201 1.04 30.74 -7.36
CA SER A 201 -0.37 30.44 -7.09
C SER A 201 -0.65 29.98 -5.65
N ASN A 202 0.39 29.60 -4.89
CA ASN A 202 0.32 29.07 -3.53
C ASN A 202 -0.53 27.79 -3.38
N ASN A 203 -0.80 27.05 -4.45
CA ASN A 203 -1.42 25.73 -4.34
C ASN A 203 -0.36 24.64 -4.13
N TYR A 204 -0.66 23.67 -3.27
CA TYR A 204 0.30 22.59 -2.95
C TYR A 204 0.68 21.71 -4.16
N TRP A 205 -0.12 21.66 -5.23
CA TRP A 205 0.21 20.87 -6.43
C TRP A 205 1.18 21.59 -7.37
N ASP A 206 1.25 22.92 -7.26
CA ASP A 206 2.11 23.79 -8.07
C ASP A 206 3.51 23.96 -7.44
N GLU A 207 3.71 23.54 -6.18
CA GLU A 207 4.97 23.63 -5.45
C GLU A 207 6.14 23.01 -6.23
N GLY A 208 7.22 23.79 -6.41
CA GLY A 208 8.39 23.39 -7.20
C GLY A 208 8.18 23.46 -8.71
N THR A 209 7.09 24.06 -9.19
CA THR A 209 6.86 24.39 -10.60
C THR A 209 7.08 25.88 -10.81
N LYS A 210 7.95 26.25 -11.76
CA LYS A 210 8.18 27.65 -12.14
C LYS A 210 7.84 27.85 -13.60
N ILE A 211 7.04 28.87 -13.89
CA ILE A 211 6.64 29.21 -15.25
C ILE A 211 6.87 30.70 -15.47
N ALA A 212 7.90 31.01 -16.24
CA ALA A 212 8.17 32.36 -16.72
C ALA A 212 7.80 32.43 -18.20
N LEU A 213 6.81 33.24 -18.56
CA LEU A 213 6.42 33.52 -19.94
C LEU A 213 6.44 35.04 -20.16
N ASP A 214 7.26 35.50 -21.08
CA ASP A 214 7.17 36.86 -21.59
C ASP A 214 6.18 36.88 -22.77
N LYS A 215 4.96 37.36 -22.51
CA LYS A 215 3.89 37.43 -23.53
C LYS A 215 4.23 38.37 -24.68
N THR A 216 5.16 39.30 -24.51
CA THR A 216 5.56 40.26 -25.56
C THR A 216 6.49 39.60 -26.57
N THR A 217 7.43 38.79 -26.10
CA THR A 217 8.43 38.13 -26.95
C THR A 217 8.10 36.69 -27.27
N GLY A 218 7.17 36.07 -26.54
CA GLY A 218 6.83 34.65 -26.64
C GLY A 218 7.85 33.71 -25.99
N LYS A 219 8.93 34.24 -25.40
CA LYS A 219 9.96 33.43 -24.74
C LYS A 219 9.43 32.88 -23.42
N PHE A 220 9.70 31.61 -23.17
CA PHE A 220 9.35 30.98 -21.91
C PHE A 220 10.46 30.11 -21.34
N THR A 221 10.43 29.99 -20.01
CA THR A 221 11.17 28.99 -19.23
C THR A 221 10.17 28.33 -18.29
N ALA A 222 10.02 27.01 -18.41
CA ALA A 222 9.14 26.22 -17.57
C ALA A 222 9.96 25.13 -16.87
N THR A 223 9.81 25.02 -15.55
CA THR A 223 10.56 24.09 -14.73
C THR A 223 9.62 23.31 -13.83
N PHE A 224 9.81 21.99 -13.74
CA PHE A 224 9.10 21.16 -12.76
C PHE A 224 9.97 20.01 -12.27
N THR A 225 9.67 19.49 -11.09
CA THR A 225 10.30 18.29 -10.55
C THR A 225 9.54 17.05 -11.03
N SER A 226 10.26 16.14 -11.69
CA SER A 226 9.73 14.85 -12.12
C SER A 226 9.33 13.97 -10.95
N PHE A 227 8.44 13.00 -11.19
CA PHE A 227 8.07 12.06 -10.14
C PHE A 227 9.29 11.28 -9.64
N ARG A 228 9.59 11.37 -8.33
CA ARG A 228 10.76 10.71 -7.71
C ARG A 228 10.77 9.18 -7.86
N HIS A 229 9.65 8.58 -8.23
CA HIS A 229 9.52 7.14 -8.48
C HIS A 229 9.06 6.83 -9.91
N THR A 230 9.37 7.71 -10.86
CA THR A 230 9.33 7.37 -12.29
C THR A 230 10.16 6.11 -12.54
N PRO A 231 9.66 5.10 -13.27
CA PRO A 231 10.43 3.90 -13.57
C PRO A 231 11.74 4.21 -14.31
N PRO A 232 12.78 3.36 -14.18
CA PRO A 232 14.00 3.48 -14.96
C PRO A 232 13.70 3.53 -16.45
N ASP A 233 14.46 4.38 -17.16
CA ASP A 233 14.46 4.46 -18.62
C ASP A 233 13.10 4.88 -19.21
N THR A 234 12.26 5.55 -18.41
CA THR A 234 10.97 6.07 -18.88
C THR A 234 11.21 7.25 -19.83
N THR A 235 10.62 7.18 -21.01
CA THR A 235 10.69 8.21 -22.05
C THR A 235 9.46 9.12 -22.02
N PHE A 236 9.69 10.41 -22.28
CA PHE A 236 8.67 11.45 -22.33
C PHE A 236 8.74 12.22 -23.64
N ASP A 237 7.57 12.57 -24.15
CA ASP A 237 7.39 13.52 -25.24
C ASP A 237 7.00 14.89 -24.69
N VAL A 238 7.59 15.93 -25.25
CA VAL A 238 7.31 17.33 -24.93
C VAL A 238 6.53 17.95 -26.09
N TYR A 239 5.36 18.47 -25.76
CA TYR A 239 4.50 19.20 -26.68
C TYR A 239 4.38 20.65 -26.23
N ILE A 240 4.47 21.59 -27.15
CA ILE A 240 4.28 23.01 -26.89
C ILE A 240 3.16 23.50 -27.79
N ASN A 241 2.08 23.99 -27.18
CA ASN A 241 0.86 24.42 -27.87
C ASN A 241 0.36 23.39 -28.92
N GLY A 242 0.55 22.09 -28.60
CA GLY A 242 0.10 20.94 -29.38
C GLY A 242 1.09 20.36 -30.40
N ALA A 243 2.16 21.08 -30.74
CA ALA A 243 3.23 20.54 -31.58
C ALA A 243 4.20 19.71 -30.74
N LYS A 244 4.59 18.52 -31.22
CA LYS A 244 5.64 17.71 -30.58
C LYS A 244 7.00 18.29 -30.96
N GLU A 245 7.72 18.81 -29.98
CA GLU A 245 8.99 19.50 -30.21
C GLU A 245 10.19 18.60 -29.95
N THR A 246 10.16 17.82 -28.86
CA THR A 246 11.31 17.01 -28.45
C THR A 246 10.89 15.87 -27.53
N SER A 247 11.84 15.01 -27.19
CA SER A 247 11.67 13.88 -26.26
C SER A 247 12.88 13.78 -25.35
N PHE A 248 12.69 13.31 -24.12
CA PHE A 248 13.78 13.04 -23.19
C PHE A 248 13.50 11.77 -22.37
N SER A 249 14.54 11.23 -21.75
CA SER A 249 14.45 10.02 -20.92
C SER A 249 14.86 10.31 -19.49
N ILE A 250 14.23 9.62 -18.55
CA ILE A 250 14.58 9.66 -17.13
C ILE A 250 15.26 8.35 -16.74
N ALA A 251 16.53 8.45 -16.35
CA ALA A 251 17.34 7.36 -15.84
C ALA A 251 17.03 7.02 -14.38
N ALA A 252 17.53 5.86 -13.95
CA ALA A 252 17.35 5.35 -12.60
C ALA A 252 17.99 6.24 -11.52
N ASN A 253 17.32 6.34 -10.37
CA ASN A 253 17.84 6.99 -9.17
C ASN A 253 18.00 6.00 -8.00
N GLY A 254 18.90 5.03 -8.18
CA GLY A 254 19.20 3.98 -7.19
C GLY A 254 18.53 2.64 -7.47
N PHE A 255 18.31 1.84 -6.43
CA PHE A 255 17.74 0.49 -6.58
C PHE A 255 16.23 0.55 -6.85
N TRP A 256 15.80 0.06 -8.02
CA TRP A 256 14.40 0.00 -8.41
C TRP A 256 13.72 -1.28 -7.88
N LEU A 257 12.68 -1.10 -7.07
CA LEU A 257 11.85 -2.21 -6.59
C LEU A 257 10.64 -2.37 -7.52
N THR A 258 10.70 -3.32 -8.46
CA THR A 258 9.75 -3.45 -9.57
C THR A 258 8.27 -3.51 -9.14
N LYS A 259 7.87 -4.45 -8.28
CA LYS A 259 6.47 -4.45 -7.80
C LYS A 259 6.23 -3.43 -6.68
N GLY A 260 7.29 -2.97 -6.03
CA GLY A 260 7.23 -1.81 -5.13
C GLY A 260 6.80 -0.53 -5.85
N TYR A 261 7.16 -0.45 -7.15
CA TYR A 261 7.05 0.70 -8.03
C TYR A 261 7.68 1.96 -7.41
N ARG A 262 8.91 1.80 -6.91
CA ARG A 262 9.68 2.89 -6.31
C ARG A 262 11.17 2.58 -6.22
N TYR A 263 11.97 3.63 -6.11
CA TYR A 263 13.37 3.52 -5.68
C TYR A 263 13.46 3.39 -4.16
N MET A 264 14.09 2.33 -3.69
CA MET A 264 14.31 2.10 -2.26
C MET A 264 15.39 1.04 -2.03
N ASN A 265 16.23 1.25 -1.02
CA ASN A 265 17.16 0.21 -0.58
C ASN A 265 16.40 -0.95 0.13
N PRO A 266 16.52 -2.21 -0.35
CA PRO A 266 15.85 -3.37 0.26
C PRO A 266 16.19 -3.63 1.73
N LEU A 267 17.32 -3.12 2.23
CA LEU A 267 17.69 -3.25 3.65
C LEU A 267 16.66 -2.66 4.61
N TRP A 268 15.92 -1.62 4.20
CA TRP A 268 14.80 -1.10 4.98
C TRP A 268 13.69 -2.14 5.17
N ILE A 269 13.44 -2.99 4.16
CA ILE A 269 12.48 -4.10 4.25
C ILE A 269 13.00 -5.15 5.21
N VAL A 270 14.29 -5.51 5.13
CA VAL A 270 14.91 -6.50 6.03
C VAL A 270 14.84 -6.03 7.48
N PHE A 271 15.18 -4.77 7.74
CA PHE A 271 15.09 -4.17 9.07
C PHE A 271 13.65 -4.17 9.60
N GLY A 272 12.70 -3.71 8.79
CA GLY A 272 11.28 -3.74 9.13
C GLY A 272 10.75 -5.14 9.42
N ALA A 273 11.06 -6.09 8.54
CA ALA A 273 10.67 -7.49 8.71
C ALA A 273 11.32 -8.13 9.94
N THR A 274 12.55 -7.74 10.30
CA THR A 274 13.19 -8.14 11.57
C THR A 274 12.42 -7.63 12.78
N LEU A 275 12.06 -6.34 12.81
CA LEU A 275 11.30 -5.76 13.90
C LEU A 275 9.91 -6.39 14.03
N VAL A 276 9.17 -6.46 12.92
CA VAL A 276 7.83 -7.03 12.90
C VAL A 276 7.88 -8.54 13.20
N GLY A 277 8.86 -9.27 12.67
CA GLY A 277 9.06 -10.69 12.96
C GLY A 277 9.42 -10.95 14.42
N THR A 278 10.24 -10.10 15.04
CA THR A 278 10.54 -10.15 16.48
C THR A 278 9.28 -10.00 17.30
N TYR A 279 8.48 -8.97 17.00
CA TYR A 279 7.20 -8.74 17.64
C TYR A 279 6.24 -9.92 17.47
N PHE A 280 6.11 -10.39 16.22
CA PHE A 280 5.19 -11.46 15.85
C PHE A 280 5.55 -12.77 16.54
N SER A 281 6.83 -13.15 16.61
CA SER A 281 7.26 -14.37 17.31
C SER A 281 7.16 -14.26 18.84
N MET A 282 7.18 -13.06 19.43
CA MET A 282 6.95 -12.88 20.87
C MET A 282 5.48 -13.03 21.25
N ILE A 283 4.58 -12.45 20.45
CA ILE A 283 3.16 -12.30 20.80
C ILE A 283 2.27 -13.34 20.09
N GLY A 284 2.73 -13.90 18.98
CA GLY A 284 2.00 -14.88 18.16
C GLY A 284 0.83 -14.29 17.36
N ALA A 285 0.68 -12.96 17.31
CA ALA A 285 -0.46 -12.29 16.71
C ALA A 285 -0.06 -11.15 15.76
N ALA A 286 -0.92 -10.88 14.78
CA ALA A 286 -0.90 -9.69 13.92
C ALA A 286 0.32 -9.48 12.98
N GLY A 287 1.21 -10.45 12.80
CA GLY A 287 2.42 -10.30 11.98
C GLY A 287 2.15 -9.79 10.55
N GLY A 288 1.21 -10.40 9.84
CA GLY A 288 0.88 -10.00 8.46
C GLY A 288 0.29 -8.59 8.34
N MET A 289 -0.50 -8.16 9.33
CA MET A 289 -1.07 -6.80 9.36
C MET A 289 -0.04 -5.75 9.70
N LEU A 290 0.83 -6.05 10.67
CA LEU A 290 1.92 -5.15 11.04
C LEU A 290 2.91 -5.02 9.89
N MET A 291 3.19 -6.11 9.16
CA MET A 291 4.01 -6.04 7.94
C MET A 291 3.33 -5.23 6.85
N ALA A 292 2.03 -5.43 6.63
CA ALA A 292 1.27 -4.61 5.68
C ALA A 292 1.27 -3.13 6.09
N ALA A 293 1.16 -2.83 7.38
CA ALA A 293 1.24 -1.48 7.90
C ALA A 293 2.62 -0.87 7.67
N PHE A 294 3.69 -1.61 7.98
CA PHE A 294 5.07 -1.21 7.70
C PHE A 294 5.29 -0.94 6.20
N GLN A 295 4.79 -1.84 5.34
CA GLN A 295 4.95 -1.69 3.90
C GLN A 295 4.17 -0.52 3.32
N VAL A 296 3.03 -0.15 3.90
CA VAL A 296 2.27 1.04 3.49
C VAL A 296 2.89 2.31 4.03
N LEU A 297 3.41 2.28 5.25
CA LEU A 297 3.93 3.46 5.96
C LEU A 297 5.35 3.85 5.57
N ILE A 298 6.24 2.87 5.56
CA ILE A 298 7.68 3.09 5.41
C ILE A 298 8.08 2.71 3.98
N VAL A 299 7.69 1.51 3.53
CA VAL A 299 7.98 1.07 2.16
C VAL A 299 7.09 1.76 1.14
N ASN A 300 5.95 2.35 1.52
CA ASN A 300 5.01 3.05 0.63
C ASN A 300 4.84 2.36 -0.74
N THR A 301 4.63 1.03 -0.74
CA THR A 301 4.50 0.25 -1.99
C THR A 301 3.30 0.73 -2.79
N MET A 302 3.49 0.96 -4.10
CA MET A 302 2.48 1.54 -4.97
C MET A 302 1.90 0.52 -5.98
N GLY A 303 2.63 -0.56 -6.24
CA GLY A 303 2.29 -1.54 -7.27
C GLY A 303 2.57 -1.01 -8.69
N PRO A 304 2.87 -1.87 -9.67
CA PRO A 304 3.04 -1.46 -11.06
C PRO A 304 1.80 -0.77 -11.65
N VAL A 305 1.97 -0.07 -12.76
CA VAL A 305 0.86 0.45 -13.56
C VAL A 305 -0.10 -0.70 -13.91
N GLY A 306 -1.40 -0.45 -13.78
CA GLY A 306 -2.45 -1.45 -13.95
C GLY A 306 -2.66 -2.39 -12.76
N VAL A 307 -1.84 -2.32 -11.69
CA VAL A 307 -1.94 -3.18 -10.50
C VAL A 307 -2.05 -2.37 -9.22
N ASN A 308 -3.04 -2.67 -8.39
CA ASN A 308 -3.21 -1.97 -7.12
C ASN A 308 -2.18 -2.42 -6.08
N ALA A 309 -1.56 -1.46 -5.38
CA ALA A 309 -0.62 -1.70 -4.27
C ALA A 309 -1.08 -2.79 -3.30
N ALA A 310 -2.36 -2.73 -2.87
CA ALA A 310 -2.90 -3.66 -1.89
C ALA A 310 -2.82 -5.13 -2.34
N ASN A 311 -2.88 -5.38 -3.64
CA ASN A 311 -2.85 -6.73 -4.19
C ASN A 311 -1.41 -7.25 -4.43
N VAL A 312 -0.43 -6.34 -4.53
CA VAL A 312 1.01 -6.69 -4.51
C VAL A 312 1.49 -7.01 -3.10
N LEU A 313 0.99 -6.27 -2.10
CA LEU A 313 1.42 -6.38 -0.71
C LEU A 313 1.01 -7.70 -0.07
N LYS A 314 -0.21 -8.17 -0.33
CA LYS A 314 -0.80 -9.34 0.36
C LYS A 314 0.04 -10.63 0.21
N PRO A 315 0.47 -11.05 -1.00
CA PRO A 315 1.27 -12.27 -1.14
C PRO A 315 2.63 -12.16 -0.45
N SER A 316 3.32 -11.03 -0.59
CA SER A 316 4.64 -10.82 0.02
C SER A 316 4.60 -10.80 1.55
N ASN A 317 3.51 -10.29 2.14
CA ASN A 317 3.34 -10.30 3.60
C ASN A 317 3.15 -11.70 4.20
N MET A 318 2.69 -12.68 3.40
CA MET A 318 2.61 -14.07 3.85
C MET A 318 3.99 -14.68 4.11
N ALA A 319 5.05 -14.14 3.47
CA ALA A 319 6.41 -14.58 3.73
C ALA A 319 6.82 -14.31 5.18
N LEU A 320 6.45 -13.15 5.74
CA LEU A 320 6.76 -12.85 7.14
C LEU A 320 6.09 -13.86 8.07
N THR A 321 4.79 -14.06 7.89
CA THR A 321 3.98 -14.93 8.76
C THR A 321 4.29 -16.42 8.58
N LEU A 322 5.05 -16.78 7.56
CA LEU A 322 5.56 -18.14 7.36
C LEU A 322 6.98 -18.30 7.95
N PHE A 323 7.90 -17.40 7.64
CA PHE A 323 9.32 -17.57 7.97
C PHE A 323 9.72 -17.06 9.35
N SER A 324 9.00 -16.08 9.92
CA SER A 324 9.22 -15.66 11.31
C SER A 324 8.92 -16.80 12.31
N PRO A 325 7.79 -17.52 12.21
CA PRO A 325 7.57 -18.74 12.98
C PRO A 325 8.72 -19.74 12.87
N LEU A 326 9.19 -20.03 11.64
CA LEU A 326 10.29 -20.96 11.39
C LEU A 326 11.58 -20.54 12.10
N GLY A 327 11.90 -19.24 12.09
CA GLY A 327 13.05 -18.69 12.83
C GLY A 327 12.93 -18.85 14.36
N SER A 328 11.72 -18.75 14.91
CA SER A 328 11.47 -19.02 16.33
C SER A 328 11.36 -20.51 16.68
N PHE A 329 11.13 -21.37 15.68
CA PHE A 329 10.66 -22.74 15.89
C PHE A 329 11.68 -23.62 16.59
N TYR A 330 12.94 -23.56 16.15
CA TYR A 330 14.02 -24.34 16.76
C TYR A 330 14.11 -24.11 18.27
N ARG A 331 13.99 -22.84 18.70
CA ARG A 331 14.09 -22.50 20.12
C ARG A 331 12.86 -22.96 20.90
N PHE A 332 11.65 -22.70 20.41
CA PHE A 332 10.43 -23.12 21.12
C PHE A 332 10.23 -24.63 21.14
N ALA A 333 10.53 -25.33 20.04
CA ALA A 333 10.26 -26.75 19.89
C ALA A 333 11.40 -27.63 20.44
N VAL A 334 12.66 -27.29 20.15
CA VAL A 334 13.82 -28.15 20.45
C VAL A 334 14.52 -27.72 21.72
N VAL A 335 14.89 -26.43 21.83
CA VAL A 335 15.66 -25.93 22.98
C VAL A 335 14.82 -25.87 24.25
N GLU A 336 13.59 -25.35 24.15
CA GLU A 336 12.76 -25.07 25.33
C GLU A 336 11.57 -26.04 25.47
N LYS A 337 11.31 -26.85 24.44
CA LYS A 337 10.25 -27.88 24.43
C LYS A 337 8.88 -27.34 24.92
N ARG A 338 8.50 -26.14 24.44
CA ARG A 338 7.26 -25.41 24.82
C ARG A 338 6.11 -25.59 23.84
N VAL A 339 6.22 -26.54 22.92
CA VAL A 339 5.23 -26.78 21.87
C VAL A 339 4.33 -27.96 22.23
N ALA A 340 3.04 -27.70 22.42
CA ALA A 340 2.03 -28.75 22.52
C ALA A 340 1.65 -29.25 21.12
N TRP A 341 2.42 -30.22 20.60
CA TRP A 341 2.29 -30.73 19.23
C TRP A 341 0.89 -31.18 18.83
N PRO A 342 0.15 -31.99 19.62
CA PRO A 342 -1.18 -32.45 19.22
C PRO A 342 -2.15 -31.29 19.00
N VAL A 343 -2.07 -30.27 19.86
CA VAL A 343 -2.90 -29.07 19.76
C VAL A 343 -2.49 -28.24 18.56
N GLY A 344 -1.19 -28.00 18.37
CA GLY A 344 -0.66 -27.18 17.28
C GLY A 344 -1.01 -27.77 15.91
N LEU A 345 -0.84 -29.08 15.74
CA LEU A 345 -1.18 -29.78 14.51
C LEU A 345 -2.70 -29.79 14.27
N SER A 346 -3.49 -30.14 15.29
CA SER A 346 -4.95 -30.15 15.16
C SER A 346 -5.49 -28.78 14.77
N PHE A 347 -4.97 -27.72 15.40
CA PHE A 347 -5.37 -26.35 15.09
C PHE A 347 -4.93 -25.92 13.69
N GLY A 348 -3.69 -26.25 13.30
CA GLY A 348 -3.14 -25.98 11.97
C GLY A 348 -3.92 -26.67 10.85
N VAL A 349 -4.27 -27.94 11.02
CA VAL A 349 -5.11 -28.70 10.08
C VAL A 349 -6.50 -28.06 9.96
N GLY A 350 -7.12 -27.71 11.09
CA GLY A 350 -8.40 -26.99 11.10
C GLY A 350 -8.33 -25.69 10.29
N ILE A 351 -7.30 -24.88 10.51
CA ILE A 351 -7.07 -23.62 9.78
C ILE A 351 -6.84 -23.87 8.29
N PHE A 352 -6.08 -24.89 7.93
CA PHE A 352 -5.84 -25.24 6.53
C PHE A 352 -7.16 -25.60 5.82
N ILE A 353 -7.99 -26.44 6.43
CA ILE A 353 -9.32 -26.81 5.91
C ILE A 353 -10.23 -25.58 5.82
N GLY A 354 -10.32 -24.80 6.90
CA GLY A 354 -11.16 -23.61 6.96
C GLY A 354 -10.75 -22.55 5.95
N SER A 355 -9.45 -22.30 5.80
CA SER A 355 -8.95 -21.31 4.86
C SER A 355 -9.05 -21.80 3.41
N ILE A 356 -8.43 -22.90 3.04
CA ILE A 356 -8.34 -23.31 1.63
C ILE A 356 -9.66 -23.86 1.10
N TRP A 357 -10.30 -24.74 1.87
CA TRP A 357 -11.41 -25.54 1.35
C TRP A 357 -12.75 -24.85 1.55
N LEU A 358 -13.08 -24.46 2.79
CA LEU A 358 -14.39 -23.87 3.12
C LEU A 358 -14.45 -22.36 2.88
N GLY A 359 -13.34 -21.65 3.11
CA GLY A 359 -13.29 -20.19 3.04
C GLY A 359 -13.65 -19.62 1.67
N LYS A 360 -13.43 -20.36 0.58
CA LYS A 360 -13.80 -19.93 -0.79
C LYS A 360 -15.32 -19.82 -0.97
N TYR A 361 -16.08 -20.73 -0.37
CA TYR A 361 -17.55 -20.75 -0.48
C TYR A 361 -18.17 -19.66 0.39
N VAL A 362 -17.70 -19.53 1.64
CA VAL A 362 -18.20 -18.52 2.58
C VAL A 362 -17.91 -17.09 2.10
N SER A 363 -16.72 -16.86 1.53
CA SER A 363 -16.35 -15.54 1.01
C SER A 363 -17.15 -15.14 -0.24
N ALA A 364 -17.74 -16.09 -0.95
CA ALA A 364 -18.59 -15.80 -2.11
C ALA A 364 -20.01 -15.38 -1.71
N MET A 365 -20.49 -15.83 -0.53
CA MET A 365 -21.85 -15.61 -0.06
C MET A 365 -22.00 -14.37 0.84
N LEU A 366 -20.91 -13.85 1.43
CA LEU A 366 -20.97 -12.73 2.38
C LEU A 366 -20.64 -11.38 1.73
N PRO A 367 -21.47 -10.33 1.93
CA PRO A 367 -21.15 -8.98 1.47
C PRO A 367 -19.94 -8.41 2.25
N MET A 368 -18.84 -8.17 1.52
CA MET A 368 -17.52 -7.71 2.01
C MET A 368 -17.53 -6.47 2.95
N ALA A 369 -18.58 -5.64 2.91
CA ALA A 369 -18.68 -4.44 3.71
C ALA A 369 -19.07 -4.73 5.17
N ALA A 370 -20.18 -5.44 5.40
CA ALA A 370 -20.66 -5.81 6.74
C ALA A 370 -19.63 -6.65 7.50
N TYR A 371 -18.89 -7.47 6.76
CA TYR A 371 -17.92 -8.41 7.32
C TYR A 371 -16.75 -7.74 8.07
N LYS A 372 -16.22 -6.62 7.55
CA LYS A 372 -15.10 -5.89 8.18
C LYS A 372 -15.47 -5.30 9.53
N GLU A 373 -16.70 -4.87 9.68
CA GLU A 373 -17.21 -4.26 10.91
C GLU A 373 -17.38 -5.32 12.00
N TRP A 374 -17.96 -6.49 11.66
CA TRP A 374 -18.11 -7.61 12.60
C TRP A 374 -16.79 -8.17 13.10
N LEU A 375 -15.75 -8.24 12.25
CA LEU A 375 -14.43 -8.63 12.72
C LEU A 375 -13.86 -7.62 13.69
N ALA A 376 -14.00 -6.34 13.41
CA ALA A 376 -13.47 -5.30 14.28
C ALA A 376 -14.15 -5.35 15.65
N VAL A 377 -15.48 -5.62 15.70
CA VAL A 377 -16.20 -5.92 16.95
C VAL A 377 -15.61 -7.15 17.66
N LEU A 378 -15.40 -8.26 16.93
CA LEU A 378 -14.81 -9.48 17.48
C LEU A 378 -13.40 -9.23 18.07
N VAL A 379 -12.58 -8.43 17.40
CA VAL A 379 -11.24 -8.03 17.86
C VAL A 379 -11.32 -7.23 19.15
N VAL A 380 -12.27 -6.30 19.28
CA VAL A 380 -12.49 -5.57 20.54
C VAL A 380 -12.94 -6.49 21.64
N ILE A 381 -13.89 -7.39 21.37
CA ILE A 381 -14.34 -8.38 22.35
C ILE A 381 -13.15 -9.20 22.84
N MET A 382 -12.27 -9.66 21.95
CA MET A 382 -11.05 -10.39 22.32
C MET A 382 -10.04 -9.51 23.08
N GLY A 383 -9.89 -8.24 22.70
CA GLY A 383 -9.04 -7.27 23.41
C GLY A 383 -9.51 -7.03 24.83
N VAL A 384 -10.79 -6.70 25.01
CA VAL A 384 -11.45 -6.53 26.32
C VAL A 384 -11.36 -7.83 27.11
N LYS A 385 -11.64 -8.99 26.50
CA LYS A 385 -11.53 -10.28 27.19
C LYS A 385 -10.10 -10.52 27.68
N THR A 386 -9.09 -10.25 26.85
CA THR A 386 -7.68 -10.35 27.24
C THR A 386 -7.35 -9.46 28.44
N LEU A 387 -7.91 -8.25 28.50
CA LEU A 387 -7.79 -7.37 29.68
C LEU A 387 -8.48 -7.94 30.92
N THR A 388 -9.69 -8.50 30.77
CA THR A 388 -10.42 -9.10 31.91
C THR A 388 -9.66 -10.28 32.54
N GLU A 389 -8.88 -11.02 31.76
CA GLU A 389 -8.06 -12.13 32.25
C GLU A 389 -6.92 -11.70 33.18
N MET A 390 -6.51 -10.42 33.09
CA MET A 390 -5.47 -9.86 33.94
C MET A 390 -6.02 -9.34 35.27
N THR A 391 -7.35 -9.31 35.44
CA THR A 391 -7.96 -8.86 36.69
C THR A 391 -7.64 -9.84 37.84
N PRO A 392 -7.49 -9.34 39.09
CA PRO A 392 -7.23 -10.20 40.25
C PRO A 392 -8.27 -11.31 40.41
N ALA A 393 -9.55 -11.01 40.13
CA ALA A 393 -10.64 -11.97 40.19
C ALA A 393 -10.47 -13.12 39.18
N ALA A 394 -10.11 -12.82 37.94
CA ALA A 394 -9.87 -13.83 36.91
C ALA A 394 -8.60 -14.64 37.20
N MET A 395 -7.52 -14.00 37.65
CA MET A 395 -6.28 -14.69 38.03
C MET A 395 -6.48 -15.63 39.23
N ASN A 396 -7.31 -15.26 40.20
CA ASN A 396 -7.64 -16.11 41.34
C ASN A 396 -8.45 -17.35 40.92
N LYS A 397 -9.27 -17.25 39.86
CA LYS A 397 -9.95 -18.41 39.27
C LYS A 397 -8.97 -19.31 38.49
N ARG A 398 -7.93 -18.74 37.87
CA ARG A 398 -6.91 -19.47 37.10
C ARG A 398 -5.69 -19.81 37.95
N LYS A 399 -5.89 -20.65 38.98
CA LYS A 399 -4.85 -21.04 39.96
C LYS A 399 -3.53 -21.50 39.30
N ASN A 400 -3.62 -22.34 38.27
CA ASN A 400 -2.46 -22.91 37.58
C ASN A 400 -1.63 -21.83 36.86
N ILE A 401 -2.28 -20.85 36.21
CA ILE A 401 -1.58 -19.72 35.58
C ILE A 401 -0.94 -18.81 36.63
N LYS A 402 -1.65 -18.54 37.74
CA LYS A 402 -1.13 -17.72 38.84
C LYS A 402 0.10 -18.35 39.47
N ALA A 403 0.06 -19.66 39.77
CA ALA A 403 1.17 -20.42 40.32
C ALA A 403 2.36 -20.47 39.35
N MET A 404 2.12 -20.73 38.06
CA MET A 404 3.17 -20.67 37.03
C MET A 404 3.82 -19.28 36.97
N THR A 405 3.03 -18.21 36.99
CA THR A 405 3.54 -16.84 36.92
C THR A 405 4.43 -16.51 38.13
N GLN A 406 4.06 -16.98 39.32
CA GLN A 406 4.88 -16.82 40.52
C GLN A 406 6.22 -17.57 40.41
N LYS A 407 6.20 -18.82 39.94
CA LYS A 407 7.40 -19.63 39.71
C LYS A 407 8.32 -19.00 38.66
N PHE A 408 7.76 -18.50 37.57
CA PHE A 408 8.50 -17.78 36.54
C PHE A 408 9.15 -16.51 37.11
N ASN A 409 8.40 -15.67 37.82
CA ASN A 409 8.94 -14.43 38.41
C ASN A 409 10.06 -14.72 39.44
N ALA A 410 9.93 -15.79 40.22
CA ALA A 410 10.98 -16.23 41.13
C ALA A 410 12.25 -16.68 40.39
N ALA A 411 12.10 -17.43 39.30
CA ALA A 411 13.23 -17.83 38.45
C ALA A 411 13.92 -16.63 37.78
N VAL A 412 13.14 -15.64 37.31
CA VAL A 412 13.68 -14.38 36.76
C VAL A 412 14.49 -13.63 37.81
N LYS A 413 13.96 -13.53 39.04
CA LYS A 413 14.64 -12.86 40.15
C LYS A 413 15.96 -13.56 40.48
N LYS A 414 15.94 -14.89 40.61
CA LYS A 414 17.13 -15.71 40.86
C LYS A 414 18.19 -15.49 39.76
N ALA A 415 17.80 -15.57 38.49
CA ALA A 415 18.72 -15.36 37.36
C ALA A 415 19.37 -13.96 37.37
N LYS A 416 18.63 -12.93 37.79
CA LYS A 416 19.19 -11.56 37.95
C LYS A 416 20.18 -11.47 39.11
N GLU A 417 19.94 -12.20 40.19
CA GLU A 417 20.80 -12.21 41.38
C GLU A 417 22.07 -13.05 41.16
N THR A 418 21.96 -14.20 40.47
CA THR A 418 23.08 -15.13 40.25
C THR A 418 23.87 -14.85 38.98
N GLY A 419 23.34 -14.02 38.06
CA GLY A 419 23.92 -13.82 36.73
C GLY A 419 23.79 -15.03 35.79
N GLU A 420 23.10 -16.09 36.23
CA GLU A 420 22.85 -17.28 35.42
C GLU A 420 21.80 -17.02 34.34
N ALA A 421 21.87 -17.79 33.25
CA ALA A 421 20.87 -17.70 32.20
C ALA A 421 19.51 -18.22 32.69
N MET A 422 18.43 -17.45 32.47
CA MET A 422 17.07 -17.89 32.79
C MET A 422 16.63 -19.06 31.89
N GLU A 423 16.40 -20.22 32.50
CA GLU A 423 15.80 -21.37 31.84
C GLU A 423 14.27 -21.28 31.87
N MET A 424 13.63 -21.70 30.77
CA MET A 424 12.16 -21.77 30.71
C MET A 424 11.71 -23.17 31.07
N GLY A 425 10.55 -23.28 31.72
CA GLY A 425 9.86 -24.56 31.87
C GLY A 425 9.60 -25.23 30.51
N ALA A 426 9.60 -26.56 30.51
CA ALA A 426 9.27 -27.41 29.37
C ALA A 426 7.86 -28.00 29.52
N ILE A 427 7.28 -28.44 28.40
CA ILE A 427 6.03 -29.21 28.40
C ILE A 427 6.35 -30.69 28.69
N GLU A 428 5.72 -31.22 29.72
CA GLU A 428 5.77 -32.64 30.09
C GLU A 428 4.40 -33.27 29.83
N PRO A 429 4.22 -34.03 28.73
CA PRO A 429 2.94 -34.66 28.44
C PRO A 429 2.60 -35.73 29.47
N ILE A 430 1.39 -35.67 30.02
CA ILE A 430 0.83 -36.69 30.92
C ILE A 430 -0.04 -37.65 30.12
N LYS A 431 -0.94 -37.10 29.30
CA LYS A 431 -1.91 -37.86 28.52
C LYS A 431 -2.02 -37.28 27.11
N THR A 432 -1.87 -38.14 26.11
CA THR A 432 -2.00 -37.81 24.69
C THR A 432 -3.25 -38.43 24.11
N GLY A 433 -4.32 -37.64 23.99
CA GLY A 433 -5.56 -38.03 23.29
C GLY A 433 -6.02 -36.95 22.31
N LEU A 434 -6.89 -37.33 21.38
CA LEU A 434 -7.45 -36.40 20.36
C LEU A 434 -8.46 -35.41 20.96
N THR A 435 -9.12 -35.77 22.06
CA THR A 435 -10.13 -34.94 22.76
C THR A 435 -9.70 -34.53 24.17
N ASP A 436 -8.69 -35.19 24.74
CA ASP A 436 -8.17 -34.93 26.09
C ASP A 436 -6.64 -34.99 26.05
N TYR A 437 -6.01 -33.82 25.95
CA TYR A 437 -4.57 -33.65 26.06
C TYR A 437 -4.23 -32.97 27.38
N ARG A 438 -3.37 -33.60 28.19
CA ARG A 438 -2.94 -33.09 29.49
C ARG A 438 -1.43 -33.03 29.56
N PHE A 439 -0.90 -31.92 30.06
CA PHE A 439 0.54 -31.71 30.19
C PHE A 439 0.87 -30.85 31.40
N LYS A 440 2.08 -30.99 31.94
CA LYS A 440 2.62 -30.07 32.94
C LYS A 440 3.46 -29.00 32.28
N PHE A 441 3.39 -27.79 32.81
CA PHE A 441 4.26 -26.67 32.47
C PHE A 441 4.56 -25.89 33.74
N TRP A 442 5.84 -25.72 34.10
CA TRP A 442 6.25 -25.23 35.42
C TRP A 442 5.64 -26.02 36.61
N GLY A 443 5.47 -27.33 36.41
CA GLY A 443 4.86 -28.23 37.40
C GLY A 443 3.35 -28.08 37.59
N GLU A 444 2.69 -27.18 36.84
CA GLU A 444 1.23 -26.99 36.86
C GLU A 444 0.59 -27.77 35.71
N GLU A 445 -0.50 -28.49 35.98
CA GLU A 445 -1.21 -29.27 34.96
C GLU A 445 -2.15 -28.39 34.12
N PHE A 446 -2.12 -28.57 32.81
CA PHE A 446 -3.00 -27.92 31.85
C PHE A 446 -3.74 -28.97 31.03
N THR A 447 -5.02 -28.73 30.79
CA THR A 447 -5.89 -29.62 30.00
C THR A 447 -6.43 -28.86 28.80
N ILE A 448 -6.46 -29.52 27.65
CA ILE A 448 -6.93 -28.93 26.39
C ILE A 448 -7.48 -30.03 25.49
N ASN A 449 -8.48 -29.68 24.68
CA ASN A 449 -9.10 -30.57 23.71
C ASN A 449 -8.57 -30.25 22.30
N PRO A 450 -7.65 -31.06 21.72
CA PRO A 450 -7.10 -30.81 20.39
C PRO A 450 -8.17 -30.74 19.30
N LEU A 451 -9.19 -31.60 19.35
CA LEU A 451 -10.30 -31.63 18.38
C LEU A 451 -11.15 -30.35 18.41
N LEU A 452 -11.45 -29.82 19.61
CA LEU A 452 -12.14 -28.53 19.74
C LEU A 452 -11.34 -27.42 19.05
N PHE A 453 -10.02 -27.43 19.21
CA PHE A 453 -9.14 -26.48 18.55
C PHE A 453 -9.09 -26.71 17.04
N ALA A 454 -9.16 -27.94 16.53
CA ALA A 454 -9.33 -28.17 15.09
C ALA A 454 -10.62 -27.49 14.56
N CYS A 455 -11.75 -27.67 15.23
CA CYS A 455 -13.02 -27.03 14.85
C CYS A 455 -12.93 -25.49 14.91
N LEU A 456 -12.34 -24.95 15.98
CA LEU A 456 -12.09 -23.52 16.11
C LEU A 456 -11.15 -23.01 15.00
N GLY A 457 -10.18 -23.84 14.61
CA GLY A 457 -9.25 -23.59 13.53
C GLY A 457 -9.97 -23.44 12.20
N VAL A 458 -10.98 -24.26 11.93
CA VAL A 458 -11.82 -24.12 10.73
C VAL A 458 -12.51 -22.76 10.70
N VAL A 459 -13.14 -22.34 11.80
CA VAL A 459 -13.82 -21.04 11.90
C VAL A 459 -12.83 -19.90 11.69
N ILE A 460 -11.70 -19.91 12.40
CA ILE A 460 -10.66 -18.88 12.26
C ILE A 460 -10.03 -18.91 10.87
N GLY A 461 -9.88 -20.08 10.24
CA GLY A 461 -9.36 -20.25 8.89
C GLY A 461 -10.29 -19.66 7.82
N ILE A 462 -11.60 -19.87 7.95
CA ILE A 462 -12.61 -19.22 7.12
C ILE A 462 -12.48 -17.70 7.26
N VAL A 463 -12.41 -17.23 8.51
CA VAL A 463 -12.30 -15.80 8.82
C VAL A 463 -11.03 -15.20 8.21
N SER A 464 -9.89 -15.88 8.42
CA SER A 464 -8.58 -15.55 7.88
C SER A 464 -8.59 -15.32 6.37
N ARG A 465 -9.17 -16.26 5.60
CA ARG A 465 -9.20 -16.18 4.15
C ARG A 465 -10.05 -15.02 3.66
N SER A 466 -11.22 -14.82 4.25
CA SER A 466 -12.12 -13.73 3.86
C SER A 466 -11.48 -12.35 4.07
N PHE A 467 -10.59 -12.21 5.05
CA PHE A 467 -9.84 -10.98 5.29
C PHE A 467 -8.50 -10.87 4.54
N GLY A 468 -7.92 -11.98 4.10
CA GLY A 468 -6.61 -12.00 3.44
C GLY A 468 -5.46 -11.53 4.33
N ILE A 469 -5.66 -11.59 5.64
CA ILE A 469 -4.80 -10.97 6.67
C ILE A 469 -3.88 -12.00 7.38
N GLY A 470 -4.14 -13.30 7.20
CA GLY A 470 -3.49 -14.36 7.97
C GLY A 470 -4.05 -14.37 9.39
N GLY A 471 -4.92 -15.33 9.69
CA GLY A 471 -5.77 -15.42 10.89
C GLY A 471 -5.03 -15.60 12.21
N GLY A 472 -3.70 -15.48 12.21
CA GLY A 472 -2.84 -15.59 13.39
C GLY A 472 -3.26 -14.69 14.54
N PHE A 473 -3.79 -13.50 14.25
CA PHE A 473 -4.16 -12.53 15.29
C PHE A 473 -5.29 -12.99 16.22
N LEU A 474 -6.14 -13.92 15.80
CA LEU A 474 -7.19 -14.49 16.65
C LEU A 474 -6.74 -15.77 17.37
N LEU A 475 -5.62 -16.36 16.96
CA LEU A 475 -5.18 -17.66 17.49
C LEU A 475 -4.75 -17.57 18.95
N VAL A 476 -3.94 -16.56 19.29
CA VAL A 476 -3.45 -16.39 20.67
C VAL A 476 -4.57 -16.04 21.64
N PRO A 477 -5.44 -15.03 21.36
CA PRO A 477 -6.58 -14.75 22.22
C PRO A 477 -7.51 -15.96 22.37
N ALA A 478 -7.74 -16.73 21.31
CA ALA A 478 -8.53 -17.96 21.38
C ALA A 478 -7.90 -18.98 22.35
N MET A 479 -6.58 -19.20 22.29
CA MET A 479 -5.90 -20.13 23.19
C MET A 479 -5.88 -19.68 24.65
N THR A 480 -5.64 -18.40 24.91
CA THR A 480 -5.60 -17.87 26.28
C THR A 480 -6.99 -17.78 26.90
N SER A 481 -8.01 -17.50 26.09
CA SER A 481 -9.39 -17.33 26.56
C SER A 481 -10.25 -18.57 26.56
N ILE A 482 -10.12 -19.44 25.57
CA ILE A 482 -10.92 -20.67 25.46
C ILE A 482 -10.11 -21.85 26.00
N GLY A 483 -8.83 -21.94 25.64
CA GLY A 483 -7.93 -23.01 26.11
C GLY A 483 -7.36 -22.77 27.51
N ALA A 484 -7.57 -21.60 28.11
CA ALA A 484 -6.98 -21.19 29.39
C ALA A 484 -5.47 -21.45 29.49
N LEU A 485 -4.77 -21.36 28.36
CA LEU A 485 -3.34 -21.60 28.28
C LEU A 485 -2.54 -20.35 28.66
N PRO A 486 -1.34 -20.52 29.25
CA PRO A 486 -0.42 -19.41 29.44
C PRO A 486 0.15 -18.95 28.08
N MET A 487 0.47 -17.66 27.96
CA MET A 487 1.05 -17.04 26.77
C MET A 487 2.30 -17.77 26.30
N TYR A 488 3.16 -18.20 27.23
CA TYR A 488 4.40 -18.92 26.93
C TYR A 488 4.20 -20.24 26.18
N VAL A 489 2.99 -20.82 26.23
CA VAL A 489 2.60 -22.05 25.53
C VAL A 489 1.67 -21.73 24.35
N ALA A 490 0.74 -20.79 24.53
CA ALA A 490 -0.18 -20.36 23.48
C ALA A 490 0.54 -19.78 22.26
N VAL A 491 1.60 -18.98 22.45
CA VAL A 491 2.33 -18.37 21.34
C VAL A 491 2.97 -19.42 20.42
N PRO A 492 3.83 -20.35 20.89
CA PRO A 492 4.38 -21.40 20.03
C PRO A 492 3.34 -22.22 19.26
N ILE A 493 2.23 -22.58 19.90
CA ILE A 493 1.14 -23.34 19.25
C ILE A 493 0.47 -22.49 18.16
N SER A 494 0.24 -21.19 18.42
CA SER A 494 -0.38 -20.28 17.45
C SER A 494 0.50 -20.04 16.21
N LEU A 495 1.82 -20.07 16.37
CA LEU A 495 2.76 -19.91 15.26
C LEU A 495 2.67 -21.08 14.28
N ILE A 496 2.44 -22.31 14.77
CA ILE A 496 2.16 -23.48 13.91
C ILE A 496 0.91 -23.22 13.08
N GLY A 497 -0.20 -22.84 13.72
CA GLY A 497 -1.44 -22.54 13.03
C GLY A 497 -1.29 -21.43 11.99
N THR A 498 -0.46 -20.42 12.29
CA THR A 498 -0.19 -19.32 11.38
C THR A 498 0.65 -19.76 10.17
N CYS A 499 1.60 -20.68 10.32
CA CYS A 499 2.32 -21.27 9.19
C CYS A 499 1.35 -21.93 8.19
N PHE A 500 0.45 -22.80 8.69
CA PHE A 500 -0.56 -23.46 7.85
C PHE A 500 -1.48 -22.44 7.16
N SER A 501 -1.93 -21.42 7.89
CA SER A 501 -2.72 -20.32 7.30
C SER A 501 -1.97 -19.58 6.20
N SER A 502 -0.67 -19.33 6.40
CA SER A 502 0.16 -18.56 5.48
C SER A 502 0.43 -19.34 4.20
N ILE A 503 0.71 -20.64 4.30
CA ILE A 503 0.83 -21.56 3.15
C ILE A 503 -0.47 -21.56 2.34
N GLY A 504 -1.62 -21.77 2.99
CA GLY A 504 -2.90 -21.80 2.29
C GLY A 504 -3.29 -20.49 1.63
N SER A 505 -2.96 -19.37 2.27
CA SER A 505 -3.19 -18.02 1.70
C SER A 505 -2.26 -17.75 0.52
N PHE A 506 -0.97 -18.10 0.65
CA PHE A 506 0.02 -17.96 -0.42
C PHE A 506 -0.36 -18.77 -1.67
N LEU A 507 -0.70 -20.05 -1.51
CA LEU A 507 -1.18 -20.89 -2.61
C LEU A 507 -2.44 -20.29 -3.25
N GLY A 508 -3.36 -19.76 -2.45
CA GLY A 508 -4.54 -19.06 -2.94
C GLY A 508 -4.22 -17.85 -3.82
N TYR A 509 -3.21 -17.05 -3.46
CA TYR A 509 -2.78 -15.90 -4.27
C TYR A 509 -2.09 -16.34 -5.57
N VAL A 510 -1.19 -17.33 -5.49
CA VAL A 510 -0.48 -17.87 -6.65
C VAL A 510 -1.44 -18.48 -7.67
N MET A 511 -2.47 -19.22 -7.22
CA MET A 511 -3.50 -19.78 -8.09
C MET A 511 -4.31 -18.72 -8.86
N ILE A 512 -4.40 -17.49 -8.35
CA ILE A 512 -5.10 -16.36 -9.00
C ILE A 512 -4.11 -15.51 -9.83
N GLY A 513 -2.83 -15.90 -9.89
CA GLY A 513 -1.77 -15.18 -10.62
C GLY A 513 -1.09 -14.07 -9.83
N TYR A 514 -1.44 -13.87 -8.55
CA TYR A 514 -0.78 -12.89 -7.67
C TYR A 514 0.53 -13.46 -7.12
N TRP A 515 1.59 -13.34 -7.92
CA TRP A 515 2.94 -13.68 -7.51
C TRP A 515 3.55 -12.58 -6.62
N PRO A 516 4.29 -12.95 -5.56
CA PRO A 516 5.07 -11.98 -4.81
C PRO A 516 6.22 -11.45 -5.67
N ASP A 517 6.67 -10.25 -5.34
CA ASP A 517 7.97 -9.77 -5.80
C ASP A 517 9.08 -10.55 -5.10
N TRP A 518 9.98 -11.17 -5.87
CA TRP A 518 11.02 -12.05 -5.32
C TRP A 518 12.04 -11.30 -4.47
N VAL A 519 12.35 -10.04 -4.79
CA VAL A 519 13.26 -9.21 -3.98
C VAL A 519 12.58 -8.82 -2.67
N LEU A 520 11.33 -8.34 -2.76
CA LEU A 520 10.53 -7.99 -1.58
C LEU A 520 10.32 -9.22 -0.68
N ALA A 521 9.93 -10.35 -1.26
CA ALA A 521 9.72 -11.61 -0.53
C ALA A 521 11.02 -12.09 0.11
N GLY A 522 12.13 -12.17 -0.65
CA GLY A 522 13.44 -12.57 -0.12
C GLY A 522 13.89 -11.68 1.05
N SER A 523 13.72 -10.37 0.93
CA SER A 523 14.03 -9.42 2.02
C SER A 523 13.19 -9.67 3.27
N ILE A 524 11.89 -9.97 3.09
CA ILE A 524 10.98 -10.30 4.19
C ILE A 524 11.32 -11.66 4.80
N VAL A 525 11.75 -12.64 4.01
CA VAL A 525 12.18 -13.96 4.50
C VAL A 525 13.39 -13.82 5.41
N ILE A 526 14.42 -13.11 4.94
CA ILE A 526 15.66 -12.89 5.72
C ILE A 526 15.34 -12.16 7.03
N GLY A 527 14.66 -11.01 6.94
CA GLY A 527 14.31 -10.23 8.12
C GLY A 527 13.33 -10.97 9.04
N GLY A 528 12.31 -11.62 8.48
CA GLY A 528 11.32 -12.39 9.23
C GLY A 528 11.95 -13.54 10.01
N PHE A 529 12.81 -14.34 9.37
CA PHE A 529 13.51 -15.45 10.00
C PHE A 529 14.45 -14.97 11.12
N GLY A 530 15.26 -13.94 10.87
CA GLY A 530 16.12 -13.31 11.88
C GLY A 530 15.30 -12.72 13.03
N GLY A 531 14.21 -12.03 12.70
CA GLY A 531 13.24 -11.52 13.68
C GLY A 531 12.64 -12.62 14.53
N GLY A 532 12.29 -13.78 13.96
CA GLY A 532 11.78 -14.91 14.73
C GLY A 532 12.78 -15.48 15.73
N MET A 533 14.06 -15.55 15.33
CA MET A 533 15.15 -15.95 16.23
C MET A 533 15.33 -14.97 17.39
N LEU A 534 15.20 -13.67 17.15
CA LEU A 534 15.25 -12.64 18.18
C LEU A 534 14.00 -12.66 19.06
N GLY A 535 12.81 -12.81 18.46
CA GLY A 535 11.53 -12.81 19.17
C GLY A 535 11.41 -13.98 20.15
N SER A 536 11.84 -15.18 19.75
CA SER A 536 11.85 -16.34 20.65
C SER A 536 12.77 -16.17 21.87
N ARG A 537 13.87 -15.43 21.71
CA ARG A 537 14.76 -15.04 22.82
C ARG A 537 14.14 -13.97 23.69
N ALA A 538 13.61 -12.93 23.07
CA ALA A 538 13.05 -11.77 23.74
C ALA A 538 11.79 -12.11 24.55
N GLN A 539 11.00 -13.11 24.15
CA GLN A 539 9.77 -13.50 24.87
C GLN A 539 10.01 -13.81 26.36
N LYS A 540 11.16 -14.40 26.71
CA LYS A 540 11.51 -14.71 28.12
C LYS A 540 11.75 -13.47 28.99
N LEU A 541 12.02 -12.32 28.36
CA LEU A 541 12.26 -11.08 29.06
C LEU A 541 10.97 -10.43 29.57
N PHE A 542 9.82 -10.91 29.11
CA PHE A 542 8.51 -10.38 29.46
C PHE A 542 7.75 -11.38 30.33
N SER A 543 7.10 -10.85 31.37
CA SER A 543 6.13 -11.60 32.18
C SER A 543 4.86 -11.94 31.39
N GLU A 544 4.14 -12.96 31.84
CA GLU A 544 2.84 -13.38 31.30
C GLU A 544 1.88 -12.18 31.18
N MET A 545 1.86 -11.30 32.19
CA MET A 545 1.02 -10.10 32.20
C MET A 545 1.45 -9.07 31.16
N GLN A 546 2.76 -8.81 31.03
CA GLN A 546 3.28 -7.89 30.00
C GLN A 546 2.94 -8.39 28.59
N LEU A 547 3.08 -9.69 28.32
CA LEU A 547 2.72 -10.28 27.03
C LEU A 547 1.22 -10.11 26.71
N LYS A 548 0.34 -10.27 27.72
CA LYS A 548 -1.10 -10.03 27.56
C LYS A 548 -1.44 -8.56 27.33
N ILE A 549 -0.78 -7.64 28.02
CA ILE A 549 -0.94 -6.19 27.78
C ILE A 549 -0.56 -5.85 26.34
N VAL A 550 0.61 -6.31 25.88
CA VAL A 550 1.08 -6.07 24.51
C VAL A 550 0.11 -6.68 23.49
N LEU A 551 -0.39 -7.89 23.72
CA LEU A 551 -1.43 -8.50 22.89
C LEU A 551 -2.70 -7.64 22.85
N ALA A 552 -3.20 -7.18 24.01
CA ALA A 552 -4.39 -6.33 24.07
C ALA A 552 -4.19 -5.02 23.31
N ILE A 553 -3.06 -4.33 23.50
CA ILE A 553 -2.69 -3.12 22.75
C ILE A 553 -2.69 -3.41 21.24
N THR A 554 -2.14 -4.55 20.82
CA THR A 554 -2.17 -4.98 19.40
C THR A 554 -3.60 -5.08 18.90
N LEU A 555 -4.48 -5.76 19.64
CA LEU A 555 -5.87 -5.95 19.25
C LEU A 555 -6.63 -4.61 19.15
N PHE A 556 -6.45 -3.71 20.11
CA PHE A 556 -7.05 -2.37 20.03
C PHE A 556 -6.48 -1.55 18.87
N PHE A 557 -5.18 -1.60 18.63
CA PHE A 557 -4.56 -0.98 17.46
C PHE A 557 -5.19 -1.50 16.15
N LEU A 558 -5.38 -2.82 16.04
CA LEU A 558 -6.04 -3.43 14.90
C LEU A 558 -7.50 -2.97 14.74
N PHE A 559 -8.23 -2.84 15.84
CA PHE A 559 -9.59 -2.29 15.82
C PHE A 559 -9.64 -0.89 15.21
N PHE A 560 -8.81 0.05 15.70
CA PHE A 560 -8.75 1.41 15.15
C PHE A 560 -8.36 1.40 13.66
N ARG A 561 -7.43 0.50 13.29
CA ARG A 561 -7.02 0.30 11.90
C ARG A 561 -8.17 -0.20 11.02
N PHE A 562 -8.99 -1.13 11.49
CA PHE A 562 -10.13 -1.66 10.73
C PHE A 562 -11.22 -0.62 10.50
N PHE A 563 -11.52 0.21 11.50
CA PHE A 563 -12.53 1.26 11.38
C PHE A 563 -12.07 2.48 10.58
N LYS A 564 -10.80 2.53 10.16
CA LYS A 564 -10.18 3.73 9.58
C LYS A 564 -10.47 4.98 10.42
N ILE A 565 -10.56 4.80 11.74
CA ILE A 565 -10.51 5.89 12.70
C ILE A 565 -9.04 6.27 12.72
N GLU A 566 -8.62 6.92 11.64
CA GLU A 566 -7.29 7.46 11.47
C GLU A 566 -7.26 8.73 12.30
N VAL A 567 -7.10 8.57 13.62
CA VAL A 567 -6.50 9.59 14.47
C VAL A 567 -5.02 9.31 14.45
N TRP A 568 -4.28 9.86 13.49
CA TRP A 568 -2.83 9.91 13.60
C TRP A 568 -2.35 11.25 13.06
N ILE A 569 -1.82 12.01 14.03
CA ILE A 569 -0.96 13.20 14.04
C ILE A 569 -0.31 13.51 12.69
#